data_AF-A0A6I4SYG7-F1
#
_entry.id   AF-A0A6I4SYG7-F1
#
_cell.length_a   1.000
_cell.length_b   1.000
_cell.length_c   1.000
_cell.angle_alpha   90.00
_cell.angle_beta   90.00
_cell.angle_gamma   90.00
#
_symmetry.space_group_name_H-M   'P 1'
#
loop_
_entity.id
_entity.type
_entity.pdbx_description
1 polymer ?
#
loop_
_entity_poly.entity_id
_entity_poly.type
_entity_poly.pdbx_seq_one_letter_code
_entity_poly.pdbx_strand_id
1 'polypeptide(L)'
;MIMQPTDSVTCANGLRKKDVRNARVTNLWCLAWALTFVATTYAVKRFEPAPLFAAVAVALQLAIGIGAVRSYRHFLREADELTRKIHLEALGVGGAAAMAVGTTSIVLGPSGISPIWGLALTLTALCCGFSFGVARATLKLNA
;
A
#
# COMPACT_ATOMS: atom_id res chain seq x y z
N MET A 1 4.29 -33.63 -18.93
CA MET A 1 3.20 -33.06 -18.11
C MET A 1 3.34 -33.64 -16.71
N ILE A 2 4.09 -32.96 -15.84
CA ILE A 2 4.39 -33.49 -14.50
C ILE A 2 3.25 -33.05 -13.57
N MET A 3 2.43 -34.02 -13.15
CA MET A 3 1.49 -33.89 -12.05
C MET A 3 2.25 -33.41 -10.79
N GLN A 4 1.88 -32.25 -10.26
CA GLN A 4 2.19 -31.89 -8.88
C GLN A 4 1.20 -32.61 -7.95
N PRO A 5 1.65 -33.17 -6.81
CA PRO A 5 0.79 -33.95 -5.93
C PRO A 5 -0.22 -33.05 -5.18
N THR A 6 -1.50 -33.42 -5.33
CA THR A 6 -2.63 -33.16 -4.43
C THR A 6 -2.36 -33.81 -3.05
N ASP A 7 -2.75 -33.36 -1.85
CA ASP A 7 -3.52 -32.23 -1.30
C ASP A 7 -3.28 -32.16 0.23
N SER A 8 -3.51 -30.98 0.84
CA SER A 8 -4.11 -30.83 2.21
C SER A 8 -4.27 -29.35 2.65
N VAL A 9 -3.78 -28.38 1.89
CA VAL A 9 -3.71 -26.96 2.29
C VAL A 9 -4.43 -26.03 1.31
N THR A 10 -5.32 -26.56 0.47
CA THR A 10 -6.11 -25.79 -0.49
C THR A 10 -7.47 -25.49 0.16
N CYS A 11 -7.72 -24.23 0.51
CA CYS A 11 -9.06 -23.81 0.95
C CYS A 11 -9.94 -23.52 -0.28
N ALA A 12 -11.26 -23.49 -0.05
CA ALA A 12 -12.40 -23.51 -0.98
C ALA A 12 -12.32 -22.74 -2.33
N ASN A 13 -11.30 -21.91 -2.57
CA ASN A 13 -11.09 -21.13 -3.79
C ASN A 13 -9.81 -21.50 -4.56
N GLY A 14 -9.15 -22.63 -4.26
CA GLY A 14 -7.92 -23.06 -4.94
C GLY A 14 -6.63 -22.35 -4.48
N LEU A 15 -6.71 -21.50 -3.45
CA LEU A 15 -5.57 -20.76 -2.91
C LEU A 15 -4.91 -21.52 -1.74
N ARG A 16 -3.58 -21.46 -1.67
CA ARG A 16 -2.79 -22.04 -0.57
C ARG A 16 -3.07 -21.29 0.73
N LYS A 17 -3.33 -21.97 1.85
CA LYS A 17 -3.60 -21.32 3.16
C LYS A 17 -2.49 -20.35 3.58
N LYS A 18 -1.23 -20.61 3.17
CA LYS A 18 -0.07 -19.76 3.46
C LYS A 18 -0.19 -18.38 2.81
N ASP A 19 -0.65 -18.31 1.57
CA ASP A 19 -0.75 -17.06 0.81
C ASP A 19 -1.86 -16.17 1.36
N VAL A 20 -3.00 -16.77 1.73
CA VAL A 20 -4.11 -16.08 2.39
C VAL A 20 -3.68 -15.51 3.73
N ARG A 21 -2.91 -16.27 4.52
CA ARG A 21 -2.38 -15.78 5.80
C ARG A 21 -1.43 -14.61 5.61
N ASN A 22 -0.50 -14.70 4.65
CA ASN A 22 0.49 -13.65 4.42
C ASN A 22 -0.17 -12.36 3.87
N ALA A 23 -1.18 -12.49 3.02
CA ALA A 23 -2.00 -11.37 2.56
C ALA A 23 -2.75 -10.69 3.73
N ARG A 24 -3.35 -11.48 4.64
CA ARG A 24 -4.03 -10.94 5.83
C ARG A 24 -3.08 -10.20 6.76
N VAL A 25 -1.90 -10.76 7.02
CA VAL A 25 -0.88 -10.12 7.87
C VAL A 25 -0.45 -8.79 7.26
N THR A 26 -0.22 -8.76 5.95
CA THR A 26 0.15 -7.54 5.23
C THR A 26 -0.97 -6.49 5.30
N ASN A 27 -2.23 -6.89 5.07
CA ASN A 27 -3.37 -5.98 5.20
C ASN A 27 -3.54 -5.44 6.63
N LEU A 28 -3.32 -6.27 7.65
CA LEU A 28 -3.36 -5.82 9.05
C LEU A 28 -2.27 -4.78 9.34
N TRP A 29 -1.06 -4.97 8.82
CA TRP A 29 0.00 -3.96 8.93
C TRP A 29 -0.35 -2.64 8.21
N CYS A 30 -0.93 -2.72 7.01
CA CYS A 30 -1.39 -1.54 6.29
C CYS A 30 -2.51 -0.81 7.04
N LEU A 31 -3.47 -1.54 7.61
CA LEU A 31 -4.55 -0.98 8.43
C LEU A 31 -4.00 -0.36 9.71
N ALA A 32 -3.08 -1.03 10.40
CA ALA A 32 -2.42 -0.50 11.59
C ALA A 32 -1.72 0.83 11.25
N TRP A 33 -0.96 0.87 10.15
CA TRP A 33 -0.30 2.09 9.69
C TRP A 33 -1.27 3.22 9.34
N ALA A 34 -2.38 2.92 8.66
CA ALA A 34 -3.40 3.91 8.33
C ALA A 34 -4.10 4.46 9.58
N LEU A 35 -4.42 3.59 10.54
CA LEU A 35 -5.02 3.99 11.82
C LEU A 35 -4.06 4.87 12.62
N THR A 36 -2.78 4.52 12.69
CA THR A 36 -1.81 5.35 13.39
C THR A 36 -1.57 6.69 12.67
N PHE A 37 -1.71 6.75 11.34
CA PHE A 37 -1.64 8.02 10.59
C PHE A 37 -2.78 8.96 10.97
N VAL A 38 -4.02 8.45 10.99
CA VAL A 38 -5.21 9.21 11.40
C VAL A 38 -5.09 9.63 12.86
N ALA A 39 -4.70 8.71 13.75
CA ALA A 39 -4.53 8.99 15.17
C ALA A 39 -3.45 10.05 15.43
N THR A 40 -2.30 9.96 14.77
CA THR A 40 -1.19 10.92 14.91
C THR A 40 -1.61 12.30 14.40
N THR A 41 -2.27 12.35 13.23
CA THR A 41 -2.76 13.63 12.66
C THR A 41 -3.80 14.29 13.57
N TYR A 42 -4.74 13.51 14.10
CA TYR A 42 -5.75 14.00 15.02
C TYR A 42 -5.14 14.46 16.35
N ALA A 43 -4.21 13.69 16.91
CA ALA A 43 -3.55 14.01 18.17
C ALA A 43 -2.70 15.28 18.07
N VAL A 44 -1.89 15.42 17.02
CA VAL A 44 -1.06 16.62 16.79
C VAL A 44 -1.94 17.86 16.63
N LYS A 45 -3.06 17.74 15.90
CA LYS A 45 -4.00 18.85 15.70
C LYS A 45 -4.77 19.22 16.98
N ARG A 46 -5.11 18.26 17.84
CA ARG A 46 -5.97 18.49 19.01
C ARG A 46 -5.20 18.96 20.25
N PHE A 47 -4.02 18.39 20.48
CA PHE A 47 -3.27 18.60 21.72
C PHE A 47 -2.12 19.60 21.58
N GLU A 48 -1.79 20.04 20.36
CA GLU A 48 -0.67 20.94 20.05
C GLU A 48 0.59 20.63 20.90
N PRO A 49 1.09 19.38 20.85
CA PRO A 49 2.14 18.95 21.74
C PRO A 49 3.45 19.68 21.47
N ALA A 50 4.32 19.76 22.48
CA ALA A 50 5.66 20.31 22.32
C ALA A 50 6.40 19.58 21.17
N PRO A 51 7.31 20.26 20.43
CA PRO A 51 7.88 19.75 19.19
C PRO A 51 8.59 18.40 19.35
N LEU A 52 9.18 18.14 20.52
CA LEU A 52 9.83 16.86 20.83
C LEU A 52 8.83 15.69 20.80
N PHE A 53 7.64 15.87 21.37
CA PHE A 53 6.59 14.84 21.40
C PHE A 53 5.98 14.61 20.01
N ALA A 54 5.79 15.69 19.23
CA ALA A 54 5.35 15.56 17.85
C ALA A 54 6.36 14.75 17.01
N ALA A 55 7.67 15.01 17.17
CA ALA A 55 8.72 14.28 16.48
C ALA A 55 8.72 12.78 16.85
N VAL A 56 8.55 12.44 18.14
CA VAL A 56 8.46 11.04 18.59
C VAL A 56 7.22 10.35 18.00
N ALA A 57 6.07 11.01 17.97
CA ALA A 57 4.85 10.47 17.38
C ALA A 57 5.00 10.19 15.88
N VAL A 58 5.61 11.11 15.13
CA VAL A 58 5.92 10.93 13.71
C VAL A 58 6.94 9.81 13.49
N ALA A 59 7.96 9.70 14.36
CA ALA A 59 8.95 8.62 14.27
C ALA A 59 8.30 7.24 14.50
N LEU A 60 7.38 7.13 15.46
CA LEU A 60 6.63 5.90 15.71
C LEU A 60 5.72 5.54 14.52
N GLN A 61 5.04 6.53 13.94
CA GLN A 61 4.25 6.36 12.73
C GLN A 61 5.09 5.81 11.57
N LEU A 62 6.30 6.33 11.38
CA LEU A 62 7.25 5.85 10.37
C LEU A 62 7.73 4.44 10.66
N ALA A 63 8.01 4.09 11.92
CA ALA A 63 8.43 2.75 12.30
C ALA A 63 7.36 1.69 11.96
N ILE A 64 6.08 1.99 12.20
CA ILE A 64 4.96 1.13 11.81
C ILE A 64 4.87 1.01 10.29
N GLY A 65 5.12 2.11 9.56
CA GLY A 65 5.16 2.11 8.10
C GLY A 65 6.26 1.21 7.54
N ILE A 66 7.45 1.24 8.13
CA ILE A 66 8.55 0.33 7.77
C ILE A 66 8.15 -1.13 8.01
N GLY A 67 7.42 -1.41 9.10
CA GLY A 67 6.82 -2.72 9.38
C GLY A 67 5.91 -3.20 8.24
N ALA A 68 5.00 -2.34 7.78
CA ALA A 68 4.10 -2.62 6.65
C ALA A 68 4.85 -2.86 5.33
N VAL A 69 5.91 -2.09 5.05
CA VAL A 69 6.75 -2.33 3.87
C VAL A 69 7.46 -3.69 3.98
N ARG A 70 7.98 -4.04 5.17
CA ARG A 70 8.66 -5.31 5.38
C ARG A 70 7.71 -6.50 5.22
N SER A 71 6.48 -6.42 5.74
CA SER A 71 5.47 -7.47 5.53
C SER A 71 5.07 -7.58 4.07
N TYR A 72 4.87 -6.45 3.38
CA TYR A 72 4.51 -6.45 1.96
C TYR A 72 5.62 -7.06 1.08
N ARG A 73 6.89 -6.76 1.38
CA ARG A 73 8.04 -7.41 0.70
C ARG A 73 8.09 -8.91 0.96
N HIS A 74 7.74 -9.36 2.16
CA HIS A 74 7.65 -10.78 2.48
C HIS A 74 6.52 -11.45 1.70
N PHE A 75 5.34 -10.82 1.63
CA PHE A 75 4.22 -11.25 0.80
C PHE A 75 4.61 -11.40 -0.67
N LEU A 76 5.24 -10.39 -1.29
CA LEU A 76 5.67 -10.46 -2.69
C LEU A 76 6.72 -11.55 -2.97
N ARG A 77 7.53 -11.92 -1.97
CA ARG A 77 8.54 -12.99 -2.11
C ARG A 77 7.94 -14.39 -2.05
N GLU A 78 6.88 -14.55 -1.26
CA GLU A 78 6.17 -15.83 -1.14
C GLU A 78 5.08 -16.01 -2.18
N ALA A 79 4.64 -14.93 -2.82
CA ALA A 79 3.68 -14.96 -3.90
C ALA A 79 4.24 -15.68 -5.14
N ASP A 80 3.35 -16.35 -5.87
CA ASP A 80 3.64 -16.96 -7.17
C ASP A 80 4.14 -15.92 -8.18
N GLU A 81 4.88 -16.37 -9.21
CA GLU A 81 5.52 -15.47 -10.18
C GLU A 81 4.51 -14.53 -10.84
N LEU A 82 3.33 -15.06 -11.21
CA LEU A 82 2.27 -14.29 -11.87
C LEU A 82 1.73 -13.20 -10.95
N THR A 83 1.37 -13.56 -9.71
CA THR A 83 0.88 -12.60 -8.71
C THR A 83 1.92 -11.54 -8.41
N ARG A 84 3.19 -11.92 -8.26
CA ARG A 84 4.28 -10.98 -8.03
C ARG A 84 4.46 -10.01 -9.21
N LYS A 85 4.41 -10.50 -10.45
CA LYS A 85 4.49 -9.66 -11.66
C LYS A 85 3.34 -8.65 -11.73
N ILE A 86 2.09 -9.10 -11.51
CA ILE A 86 0.91 -8.23 -11.48
C ILE A 86 1.08 -7.08 -10.48
N HIS A 87 1.50 -7.39 -9.24
CA HIS A 87 1.68 -6.36 -8.22
C HIS A 87 2.81 -5.38 -8.56
N LEU A 88 3.91 -5.85 -9.15
CA LEU A 88 5.02 -4.99 -9.56
C LEU A 88 4.65 -4.07 -10.74
N GLU A 89 3.93 -4.59 -11.74
CA GLU A 89 3.40 -3.77 -12.84
C GLU A 89 2.40 -2.74 -12.31
N ALA A 90 1.49 -3.15 -11.42
CA ALA A 90 0.52 -2.26 -10.81
C ALA A 90 1.17 -1.16 -9.95
N LEU A 91 2.21 -1.50 -9.18
CA LEU A 91 3.01 -0.52 -8.45
C LEU A 91 3.75 0.44 -9.37
N GLY A 92 4.24 -0.03 -10.53
CA GLY A 92 4.86 0.84 -11.54
C GLY A 92 3.89 1.90 -12.05
N VAL A 93 2.68 1.48 -12.43
CA VAL A 93 1.62 2.40 -12.92
C VAL A 93 1.15 3.34 -11.82
N GLY A 94 0.84 2.80 -10.63
CA GLY A 94 0.40 3.60 -9.49
C GLY A 94 1.47 4.59 -9.03
N GLY A 95 2.72 4.16 -8.94
CA GLY A 95 3.85 4.99 -8.55
C GLY A 95 4.10 6.14 -9.53
N ALA A 96 4.03 5.87 -10.84
CA ALA A 96 4.15 6.91 -11.86
C ALA A 96 3.01 7.94 -11.77
N ALA A 97 1.76 7.48 -11.58
CA ALA A 97 0.62 8.37 -11.40
C ALA A 97 0.76 9.24 -10.13
N ALA A 98 1.20 8.64 -9.03
CA ALA A 98 1.47 9.35 -7.78
C ALA A 98 2.57 10.39 -7.93
N MET A 99 3.67 10.06 -8.63
CA MET A 99 4.73 11.02 -8.91
C MET A 99 4.22 12.22 -9.73
N ALA A 100 3.46 11.96 -10.81
CA ALA A 100 2.94 13.02 -11.68
C ALA A 100 1.97 13.96 -10.93
N VAL A 101 1.05 13.40 -10.15
CA VAL A 101 0.08 14.19 -9.38
C VAL A 101 0.74 14.88 -8.19
N GLY A 102 1.66 14.19 -7.50
CA GLY A 102 2.37 14.70 -6.34
C GLY A 102 3.23 15.91 -6.67
N THR A 103 4.05 15.84 -7.72
CA THR A 103 4.86 16.99 -8.14
C THR A 103 4.00 18.17 -8.58
N THR A 104 2.90 17.91 -9.29
CA THR A 104 1.93 18.94 -9.69
C THR A 104 1.28 19.60 -8.46
N SER A 105 0.96 18.82 -7.43
CA SER A 105 0.35 19.36 -6.20
C SER A 105 1.27 20.29 -5.42
N ILE A 106 2.60 20.11 -5.51
CA ILE A 106 3.58 21.02 -4.90
C ILE A 106 3.58 22.37 -5.63
N VAL A 107 3.54 22.35 -6.97
CA VAL A 107 3.46 23.56 -7.80
C VAL A 107 2.17 24.34 -7.51
N LEU A 108 1.12 23.65 -7.09
CA LEU A 108 -0.16 24.25 -6.71
C LEU A 108 -0.14 24.92 -5.32
N GLY A 109 0.89 24.70 -4.50
CA GLY A 109 0.99 25.26 -3.14
C GLY A 109 0.80 26.79 -3.02
N PRO A 110 1.35 27.64 -3.92
CA PRO A 110 1.17 29.09 -3.86
C PRO A 110 -0.26 29.57 -4.12
N SER A 111 -1.16 28.73 -4.62
CA SER A 111 -2.55 29.09 -4.94
C SER A 111 -3.49 29.14 -3.73
N GLY A 112 -2.99 28.88 -2.52
CA GLY A 112 -3.79 28.86 -1.28
C GLY A 112 -4.54 27.54 -1.04
N ILE A 113 -4.38 26.56 -1.91
CA ILE A 113 -4.92 25.21 -1.72
C ILE A 113 -4.14 24.51 -0.60
N SER A 114 -4.86 24.04 0.43
CA SER A 114 -4.24 23.40 1.61
C SER A 114 -3.38 22.18 1.22
N PRO A 115 -2.18 21.99 1.82
CA PRO A 115 -1.28 20.87 1.53
C PRO A 115 -1.91 19.48 1.69
N ILE A 116 -2.93 19.35 2.55
CA ILE A 116 -3.65 18.09 2.80
C ILE A 116 -4.32 17.59 1.51
N TRP A 117 -4.88 18.50 0.71
CA TRP A 117 -5.52 18.13 -0.56
C TRP A 117 -4.51 17.62 -1.58
N GLY A 118 -3.29 18.18 -1.61
CA GLY A 118 -2.20 17.68 -2.45
C GLY A 118 -1.82 16.24 -2.12
N LEU A 119 -1.68 15.92 -0.83
CA LEU A 119 -1.44 14.55 -0.37
C LEU A 119 -2.61 13.61 -0.74
N ALA A 120 -3.86 14.05 -0.53
CA ALA A 120 -5.04 13.26 -0.85
C ALA A 120 -5.13 12.92 -2.35
N LEU A 121 -4.86 13.90 -3.23
CA LEU A 121 -4.83 13.69 -4.68
C LEU A 121 -3.73 12.71 -5.09
N THR A 122 -2.54 12.83 -4.48
CA THR A 122 -1.40 11.94 -4.74
C THR A 122 -1.72 10.49 -4.36
N LEU A 123 -2.29 10.27 -3.18
CA LEU A 123 -2.68 8.94 -2.71
C LEU A 123 -3.83 8.36 -3.54
N THR A 124 -4.78 9.20 -3.96
CA THR A 124 -5.89 8.77 -4.82
C THR A 124 -5.36 8.32 -6.18
N ALA A 125 -4.45 9.09 -6.78
CA ALA A 125 -3.80 8.74 -8.04
C ALA A 125 -3.01 7.42 -7.93
N LEU A 126 -2.29 7.21 -6.81
CA LEU A 126 -1.61 5.96 -6.51
C LEU A 126 -2.58 4.77 -6.47
N CYS A 127 -3.68 4.89 -5.70
CA CYS A 127 -4.67 3.84 -5.55
C CYS A 127 -5.40 3.51 -6.85
N CYS A 128 -5.80 4.54 -7.60
CA CYS A 128 -6.45 4.38 -8.90
C CYS A 128 -5.49 3.74 -9.92
N GLY A 129 -4.25 4.23 -10.00
CA GLY A 129 -3.24 3.67 -10.90
C GLY A 129 -2.88 2.22 -10.56
N PHE A 130 -2.79 1.89 -9.26
CA PHE A 130 -2.57 0.52 -8.81
C PHE A 130 -3.77 -0.38 -9.19
N SER A 131 -5.00 0.05 -8.91
CA SER A 131 -6.21 -0.71 -9.22
C SER A 131 -6.36 -0.96 -10.73
N PHE A 132 -6.09 0.07 -11.53
CA PHE A 132 -6.05 -0.03 -12.99
C PHE A 132 -4.94 -0.96 -13.48
N GLY A 133 -3.75 -0.89 -12.89
CA GLY A 133 -2.63 -1.77 -13.22
C GLY A 133 -2.95 -3.24 -12.95
N VAL A 134 -3.57 -3.54 -11.81
CA VAL A 134 -4.05 -4.91 -11.50
C VAL A 134 -5.08 -5.37 -12.54
N ALA A 135 -6.11 -4.56 -12.82
CA ALA A 135 -7.15 -4.92 -13.78
C ALA A 135 -6.59 -5.19 -15.19
N ARG A 136 -5.68 -4.32 -15.66
CA ARG A 136 -5.03 -4.49 -16.98
C ARG A 136 -4.16 -5.75 -17.03
N ALA A 137 -3.44 -6.04 -15.96
CA ALA A 137 -2.59 -7.22 -15.89
C ALA A 137 -3.43 -8.50 -15.86
N THR A 138 -4.58 -8.51 -15.18
CA THR A 138 -5.53 -9.63 -15.20
C THR A 138 -6.15 -9.84 -16.59
N LEU A 139 -6.53 -8.76 -17.28
CA LEU A 139 -7.09 -8.85 -18.64
C LEU A 139 -6.10 -9.46 -19.65
N LYS A 140 -4.81 -9.11 -19.56
CA LYS A 140 -3.76 -9.70 -20.42
C LYS A 140 -3.56 -11.20 -20.22
N LEU A 141 -3.91 -11.73 -19.06
CA LEU A 141 -3.76 -13.16 -18.76
C LEU A 141 -4.94 -14.00 -19.26
N ASN A 142 -6.07 -13.35 -19.58
CA ASN A 142 -7.30 -14.01 -20.02
C ASN A 142 -7.55 -13.88 -21.53
N ALA A 143 -6.61 -13.26 -22.27
CA ALA A 143 -6.62 -13.07 -23.71
C ALA A 143 -5.51 -13.92 -24.35
#